data_AF-A0A0D0V188-F1
#
_entry.id   AF-A0A0D0V188-F1
#
_cell.length_a   1.000
_cell.length_b   1.000
_cell.length_c   1.000
_cell.angle_alpha   90.00
_cell.angle_beta   90.00
_cell.angle_gamma   90.00
#
_symmetry.space_group_name_H-M   'P 1'
#
loop_
_entity.id
_entity.type
_entity.pdbx_description
1 polymer ?
#
loop_
_entity_poly.entity_id
_entity_poly.type
_entity_poly.pdbx_seq_one_letter_code
_entity_poly.pdbx_strand_id
1 'polypeptide(L)'
;MRFDVPVKKGDIVIVASDGLMDNMFDEDILEVLSQLSPPPSPSPSPPPPQPPSTHSHSHIHTHAHTLTLNPQKASEALCTRARQISETTTTTTPFMCAAIEEGIDFVGGKKDDISVLVGVVGVRNLKDLSVKDGLAGVEEQGQTQGKEGEKERLMLYH
;
A
#
# COMPACT_ATOMS: atom_id res chain seq x y z
N MET A 1 -4.59 -13.61 -17.80
CA MET A 1 -5.60 -12.75 -17.15
C MET A 1 -4.92 -11.43 -16.84
N ARG A 2 -5.54 -10.29 -17.17
CA ARG A 2 -4.99 -8.94 -16.90
C ARG A 2 -5.92 -8.26 -15.91
N PHE A 3 -5.34 -7.67 -14.88
CA PHE A 3 -6.06 -6.87 -13.89
C PHE A 3 -5.48 -5.46 -13.91
N ASP A 4 -6.35 -4.47 -14.06
CA ASP A 4 -5.97 -3.07 -14.02
C ASP A 4 -6.59 -2.48 -12.73
N VAL A 5 -5.73 -2.08 -11.79
CA VAL A 5 -6.14 -1.45 -10.52
C VAL A 5 -5.70 0.02 -10.56
N PRO A 6 -6.63 0.99 -10.46
CA PRO A 6 -6.26 2.40 -10.43
C PRO A 6 -5.53 2.73 -9.13
N VAL A 7 -4.41 3.45 -9.22
CA VAL A 7 -3.59 3.87 -8.07
C VAL A 7 -3.49 5.39 -7.97
N LYS A 8 -3.25 5.89 -6.78
CA LYS A 8 -3.05 7.30 -6.43
C LYS A 8 -1.69 7.50 -5.77
N LYS A 9 -1.20 8.75 -5.81
CA LYS A 9 0.01 9.14 -5.08
C LYS A 9 -0.17 8.81 -3.59
N GLY A 10 0.82 8.14 -3.00
CA GLY A 10 0.80 7.73 -1.60
C GLY A 10 0.24 6.33 -1.36
N ASP A 11 -0.34 5.68 -2.37
CA ASP A 11 -0.76 4.29 -2.24
C ASP A 11 0.44 3.38 -1.97
N ILE A 12 0.20 2.35 -1.15
CA ILE A 12 1.18 1.32 -0.80
C ILE A 12 0.84 0.08 -1.60
N VAL A 13 1.83 -0.46 -2.30
CA VAL A 13 1.73 -1.74 -3.01
C VAL A 13 2.62 -2.74 -2.29
N ILE A 14 2.03 -3.87 -1.89
CA ILE A 14 2.73 -4.97 -1.24
C ILE A 14 2.65 -6.18 -2.17
N VAL A 15 3.79 -6.79 -2.41
CA VAL A 15 3.88 -8.10 -3.08
C VAL A 15 4.60 -9.02 -2.10
N ALA A 16 4.02 -10.18 -1.83
CA ALA A 16 4.60 -11.13 -0.88
C ALA A 16 4.36 -12.58 -1.30
N SER A 17 5.19 -13.49 -0.78
CA SER A 17 4.96 -14.94 -0.89
C SER A 17 3.79 -15.39 -0.01
N ASP A 18 3.32 -16.62 -0.27
CA ASP A 18 2.37 -17.32 0.59
C ASP A 18 2.88 -17.43 2.03
N GLY A 19 4.18 -17.54 2.26
CA GLY A 19 4.75 -17.49 3.61
C GLY A 19 4.32 -16.28 4.47
N LEU A 20 4.06 -15.11 3.86
CA LEU A 20 3.43 -13.97 4.56
C LEU A 20 1.93 -14.20 4.75
N MET A 21 1.23 -14.48 3.64
CA MET A 21 -0.23 -14.52 3.57
C MET A 21 -0.85 -15.68 4.35
N ASP A 22 -0.10 -16.77 4.53
CA ASP A 22 -0.48 -17.95 5.31
C ASP A 22 -0.42 -17.68 6.82
N ASN A 23 0.34 -16.67 7.24
CA ASN A 23 0.64 -16.42 8.65
C ASN A 23 0.05 -15.10 9.19
N MET A 24 -0.24 -14.11 8.35
CA MET A 24 -0.77 -12.81 8.79
C MET A 24 -2.10 -12.51 8.14
N PHE A 25 -3.07 -12.04 8.94
CA PHE A 25 -4.30 -11.46 8.41
C PHE A 25 -4.05 -10.05 7.85
N ASP A 26 -4.95 -9.59 7.00
CA ASP A 26 -4.89 -8.24 6.43
C ASP A 26 -4.84 -7.17 7.53
N GLU A 27 -5.58 -7.37 8.62
CA GLU A 27 -5.58 -6.47 9.78
C GLU A 27 -4.21 -6.40 10.47
N ASP A 28 -3.51 -7.54 10.62
CA ASP A 28 -2.17 -7.57 11.20
C ASP A 28 -1.15 -6.84 10.30
N ILE A 29 -1.27 -7.01 8.98
CA ILE A 29 -0.44 -6.31 7.99
C ILE A 29 -0.65 -4.79 8.12
N LEU A 30 -1.92 -4.36 8.17
CA LEU A 30 -2.28 -2.95 8.33
C LEU A 30 -1.79 -2.38 9.66
N GLU A 31 -1.88 -3.15 10.75
CA GLU A 31 -1.38 -2.75 12.06
C GLU A 31 0.12 -2.47 12.01
N VAL A 32 0.92 -3.39 11.46
CA VAL A 32 2.38 -3.21 11.31
C VAL A 32 2.70 -1.95 10.51
N LEU A 33 1.99 -1.70 9.42
CA LEU A 33 2.21 -0.51 8.59
C LEU A 33 1.82 0.79 9.30
N SER A 34 0.73 0.77 10.07
CA SER A 34 0.24 1.94 10.80
C SER A 34 1.26 2.43 11.84
N GLN A 35 1.98 1.51 12.49
CA GLN A 35 3.01 1.81 13.50
C GLN A 35 4.23 2.51 12.90
N LEU A 36 4.46 2.37 11.59
CA LEU A 36 5.58 2.98 10.87
C LEU A 36 5.25 4.37 10.33
N SER A 37 3.99 4.79 10.37
CA SER A 37 3.62 6.15 10.02
C SER A 37 3.76 7.07 11.22
N PRO A 38 4.22 8.33 11.02
CA PRO A 38 4.10 9.33 12.07
C PRO A 38 2.62 9.48 12.48
N PRO A 39 2.35 9.68 13.78
CA PRO A 39 0.99 10.02 14.23
C PRO A 39 0.56 11.32 13.54
N PRO A 40 -0.75 11.47 13.22
CA PRO A 40 -1.25 12.75 12.74
C PRO A 40 -0.88 13.81 13.79
N SER A 41 -0.23 14.89 13.34
CA SER A 41 0.11 15.99 14.25
C SER A 41 -1.16 16.46 14.96
N PRO A 42 -1.13 16.71 16.29
CA PRO A 42 -2.30 17.23 16.99
C PRO A 42 -2.65 18.59 16.40
N SER A 43 -3.76 18.69 15.67
CA SER A 43 -4.30 19.96 15.20
C SER A 43 -4.66 20.84 16.39
N PRO A 44 -4.32 22.15 16.39
CA PRO A 44 -4.69 23.06 17.47
C PRO A 44 -6.21 23.24 17.55
N SER A 45 -6.80 22.80 18.68
CA SER A 45 -8.14 23.12 19.20
C SER A 45 -9.38 22.77 18.33
N PRO A 46 -10.32 21.95 18.81
CA PRO A 46 -11.58 21.72 18.09
C PRO A 46 -12.47 22.99 18.08
N PRO A 47 -13.13 23.33 16.96
CA PRO A 47 -14.21 24.32 16.96
C PRO A 47 -15.42 23.83 17.80
N PRO A 48 -16.26 24.74 18.34
CA PRO A 48 -17.31 24.42 19.32
C PRO A 48 -18.37 23.42 18.81
N PRO A 49 -19.01 22.66 19.72
CA PRO A 49 -19.80 21.47 19.39
C PRO A 49 -21.07 21.77 18.59
N GLN A 50 -21.25 21.07 17.47
CA GLN A 50 -22.49 21.02 16.68
C GLN A 50 -23.37 19.83 17.11
N PRO A 51 -24.71 19.91 16.99
CA PRO A 51 -25.64 18.93 17.54
C PRO A 51 -25.65 17.58 16.81
N PRO A 52 -26.03 16.47 17.49
CA PRO A 52 -25.96 15.12 16.94
C PRO A 52 -27.08 14.85 15.93
N SER A 53 -26.72 14.41 14.72
CA SER A 53 -27.63 13.80 13.76
C SER A 53 -27.43 12.28 13.72
N THR A 54 -28.56 11.58 13.63
CA THR A 54 -28.80 10.16 13.84
C THR A 54 -28.41 9.29 12.65
N HIS A 55 -27.72 8.18 12.97
CA HIS A 55 -27.47 6.92 12.24
C HIS A 55 -27.56 6.87 10.71
N SER A 56 -26.45 6.47 10.07
CA SER A 56 -26.46 5.60 8.88
C SER A 56 -25.14 4.83 8.78
N HIS A 57 -25.25 3.54 8.45
CA HIS A 57 -24.21 2.52 8.30
C HIS A 57 -22.85 3.04 7.80
N SER A 58 -21.78 2.78 8.56
CA SER A 58 -20.42 3.11 8.16
C SER A 58 -19.96 2.21 7.02
N HIS A 59 -20.04 2.72 5.80
CA HIS A 59 -19.03 2.39 4.79
C HIS A 59 -17.66 2.70 5.39
N ILE A 60 -16.75 1.73 5.35
CA ILE A 60 -15.34 1.95 5.65
C ILE A 60 -14.81 2.82 4.51
N HIS A 61 -14.89 4.14 4.67
CA HIS A 61 -14.02 5.04 3.92
C HIS A 61 -12.64 4.91 4.56
N THR A 62 -11.79 4.07 3.97
CA THR A 62 -10.35 4.17 4.10
C THR A 62 -9.94 5.54 3.58
N HIS A 63 -9.99 6.54 4.45
CA HIS A 63 -9.24 7.77 4.26
C HIS A 63 -7.77 7.33 4.27
N ALA A 64 -7.20 7.20 3.08
CA ALA A 64 -5.76 7.07 2.88
C ALA A 64 -5.10 8.28 3.56
N HIS A 65 -4.80 8.15 4.85
CA HIS A 65 -3.81 8.98 5.49
C HIS A 65 -2.54 8.77 4.69
N THR A 66 -1.96 9.87 4.23
CA THR A 66 -0.72 9.88 3.47
C THR A 66 0.41 9.42 4.39
N LEU A 67 0.51 8.10 4.60
CA LEU A 67 1.58 7.50 5.39
C LEU A 67 2.86 7.85 4.64
N THR A 68 3.72 8.65 5.26
CA THR A 68 5.09 8.83 4.74
C THR A 68 5.88 7.62 5.20
N LEU A 69 5.56 6.46 4.61
CA LEU A 69 6.17 5.19 4.95
C LEU A 69 7.56 5.09 4.33
N ASN A 70 8.49 4.48 5.08
CA ASN A 70 9.74 4.01 4.51
C ASN A 70 9.51 2.56 4.04
N PRO A 71 9.58 2.27 2.71
CA PRO A 71 9.25 0.95 2.18
C PRO A 71 10.18 -0.15 2.70
N GLN A 72 11.46 0.15 2.93
CA GLN A 72 12.43 -0.82 3.45
C GLN A 72 12.09 -1.23 4.88
N LYS A 73 11.77 -0.26 5.75
CA LYS A 73 11.33 -0.55 7.12
C LYS A 73 10.01 -1.32 7.15
N ALA A 74 9.09 -0.98 6.25
CA ALA A 74 7.83 -1.68 6.10
C ALA A 74 8.04 -3.14 5.70
N SER A 75 8.84 -3.41 4.66
CA SER A 75 9.13 -4.79 4.24
C SER A 75 9.82 -5.59 5.34
N GLU A 76 10.77 -4.98 6.05
CA GLU A 76 11.50 -5.65 7.15
C GLU A 76 10.59 -5.98 8.33
N ALA A 77 9.72 -5.04 8.73
CA ALA A 77 8.77 -5.23 9.81
C ALA A 77 7.75 -6.33 9.48
N LEU A 78 7.21 -6.32 8.25
CA LEU A 78 6.29 -7.36 7.78
C LEU A 78 6.95 -8.74 7.77
N CYS A 79 8.13 -8.88 7.15
CA CYS A 79 8.88 -10.14 7.18
C CYS A 79 9.15 -10.63 8.60
N THR A 80 9.56 -9.73 9.49
CA THR A 80 9.88 -10.07 10.88
C THR A 80 8.65 -10.55 11.63
N ARG A 81 7.52 -9.84 11.50
CA ARG A 81 6.26 -10.21 12.14
C ARG A 81 5.74 -11.55 11.63
N ALA A 82 5.76 -11.76 10.31
CA ALA A 82 5.35 -13.00 9.67
C ALA A 82 6.16 -14.19 10.17
N ARG A 83 7.49 -14.04 10.27
CA ARG A 83 8.37 -15.08 10.80
C ARG A 83 8.07 -15.42 12.26
N GLN A 84 7.80 -14.43 13.10
CA GLN A 84 7.43 -14.67 14.50
C GLN A 84 6.14 -15.50 14.59
N ILE A 85 5.15 -15.17 13.76
CA ILE A 85 3.88 -15.90 13.75
C ILE A 85 4.06 -17.31 13.16
N SER A 86 4.87 -17.46 12.11
CA SER A 86 5.14 -18.77 11.48
C SER A 86 5.82 -19.77 12.42
N GLU A 87 6.56 -19.29 13.41
CA GLU A 87 7.21 -20.09 14.44
C GLU A 87 6.32 -20.36 15.67
N THR A 88 5.17 -19.68 15.77
CA THR A 88 4.27 -19.76 16.93
C THR A 88 3.25 -20.88 16.75
N THR A 89 3.08 -21.74 17.76
CA THR A 89 2.17 -22.90 17.71
C THR A 89 0.77 -22.63 18.26
N THR A 90 0.55 -21.46 18.88
CA THR A 90 -0.69 -21.13 19.60
C THR A 90 -1.56 -20.09 18.89
N THR A 91 -1.03 -19.45 17.86
CA THR A 91 -1.71 -18.37 17.14
C THR A 91 -2.56 -18.94 16.02
N THR A 92 -3.79 -18.48 15.92
CA THR A 92 -4.63 -18.74 14.74
C THR A 92 -4.07 -17.98 13.56
N THR A 93 -3.86 -18.66 12.44
CA THR A 93 -3.34 -18.09 11.19
C THR A 93 -4.29 -18.36 10.03
N PRO A 94 -4.24 -17.58 8.93
CA PRO A 94 -5.01 -17.88 7.73
C PRO A 94 -4.82 -19.32 7.22
N PHE A 95 -3.59 -19.82 7.23
CA PHE A 95 -3.30 -21.21 6.84
C PHE A 95 -3.93 -22.23 7.77
N MET A 96 -3.86 -22.02 9.09
CA MET A 96 -4.54 -22.89 10.06
C MET A 96 -6.04 -22.94 9.80
N CYS A 97 -6.69 -21.79 9.57
CA CYS A 97 -8.11 -21.73 9.24
C CYS A 97 -8.42 -22.54 7.97
N ALA A 98 -7.66 -22.32 6.89
CA ALA A 98 -7.85 -23.03 5.62
C ALA A 98 -7.60 -24.54 5.77
N ALA A 99 -6.57 -24.96 6.50
CA ALA A 99 -6.28 -26.37 6.76
C ALA A 99 -7.44 -27.05 7.48
N ILE A 100 -8.00 -26.41 8.51
CA ILE A 100 -9.15 -26.93 9.26
C ILE A 100 -10.40 -27.01 8.38
N GLU A 101 -10.65 -26.02 7.52
CA GLU A 101 -11.76 -26.04 6.55
C GLU A 101 -11.65 -27.21 5.56
N GLU A 102 -10.44 -27.57 5.18
CA GLU A 102 -10.13 -28.75 4.36
C GLU A 102 -10.08 -30.07 5.15
N GLY A 103 -10.40 -30.03 6.46
CA GLY A 103 -10.43 -31.21 7.34
C GLY A 103 -9.06 -31.71 7.80
N ILE A 104 -8.04 -30.87 7.72
CA ILE A 104 -6.67 -31.16 8.17
C ILE A 104 -6.47 -30.55 9.56
N ASP A 105 -6.15 -31.41 10.54
CA ASP A 105 -5.79 -30.96 11.88
C ASP A 105 -4.40 -30.31 11.87
N PHE A 106 -4.38 -28.98 11.78
CA PHE A 106 -3.17 -28.16 11.89
C PHE A 106 -3.36 -27.08 12.95
N VAL A 107 -2.29 -26.73 13.68
CA VAL A 107 -2.32 -25.73 14.75
C VAL A 107 -1.09 -24.85 14.68
N GLY A 108 -1.29 -23.53 14.70
CA GLY A 108 -0.23 -22.53 14.71
C GLY A 108 0.10 -21.96 13.33
N GLY A 109 1.31 -21.41 13.22
CA GLY A 109 1.84 -20.87 11.97
C GLY A 109 2.46 -21.92 11.04
N LYS A 110 2.51 -21.57 9.75
CA LYS A 110 3.14 -22.37 8.69
C LYS A 110 4.59 -21.92 8.50
N LYS A 111 5.54 -22.81 8.78
CA LYS A 111 6.97 -22.56 8.52
C LYS A 111 7.25 -22.65 7.02
N ASP A 112 7.43 -21.50 6.39
CA ASP A 112 7.68 -21.38 4.96
C ASP A 112 8.68 -20.24 4.68
N ASP A 113 9.18 -20.18 3.45
CA ASP A 113 10.03 -19.07 2.99
C ASP A 113 9.20 -17.78 2.85
N ILE A 114 9.64 -16.73 3.53
CA ILE A 114 8.94 -15.44 3.59
C ILE A 114 9.70 -14.41 2.76
N SER A 115 9.04 -13.87 1.73
CA SER A 115 9.55 -12.77 0.90
C SER A 115 8.51 -11.66 0.83
N VAL A 116 8.93 -10.41 1.04
CA VAL A 116 8.06 -9.22 0.98
C VAL A 116 8.75 -8.10 0.21
N LEU A 117 8.03 -7.51 -0.75
CA LEU A 117 8.40 -6.31 -1.49
C LEU A 117 7.35 -5.22 -1.21
N VAL A 118 7.81 -4.04 -0.80
CA VAL A 118 6.95 -2.88 -0.55
C VAL A 118 7.33 -1.75 -1.50
N GLY A 119 6.34 -1.20 -2.20
CA GLY A 119 6.46 -0.03 -3.05
C GLY A 119 5.51 1.08 -2.63
N VAL A 120 5.94 2.34 -2.79
CA VAL A 120 5.11 3.52 -2.55
C VAL A 120 4.88 4.24 -3.87
N VAL A 121 3.63 4.53 -4.19
CA VAL A 121 3.26 5.20 -5.43
C VAL A 121 3.66 6.68 -5.35
N GLY A 122 4.73 7.03 -6.04
CA GLY A 122 5.20 8.41 -6.23
C GLY A 122 4.64 9.07 -7.49
N VAL A 123 4.94 10.36 -7.64
CA VAL A 123 4.68 11.09 -8.89
C VAL A 123 5.94 11.01 -9.75
N ARG A 124 5.80 10.56 -11.00
CA ARG A 124 6.94 10.40 -11.93
C ARG A 124 7.46 11.72 -12.48
N ASN A 125 6.59 12.73 -12.62
CA ASN A 125 6.94 14.06 -13.10
C ASN A 125 6.36 15.13 -12.19
N LEU A 126 7.22 16.01 -11.66
CA LEU A 126 6.78 17.14 -10.82
C LEU A 126 5.88 18.12 -11.59
N LYS A 127 5.90 18.09 -12.93
CA LYS A 127 5.08 18.93 -13.82
C LYS A 127 3.59 18.56 -13.81
N ASP A 128 3.23 17.32 -13.49
CA ASP A 128 1.83 16.87 -13.42
C ASP A 128 1.10 17.36 -12.15
N LEU A 129 1.84 17.92 -11.18
CA LEU A 129 1.26 18.55 -9.99
C LEU A 129 0.63 19.92 -10.30
N SER A 130 1.03 20.58 -11.40
CA SER A 130 0.61 21.95 -11.69
C SER A 130 -0.70 22.08 -12.48
N VAL A 131 -1.24 20.99 -13.06
CA VAL A 131 -2.30 21.10 -14.08
C VAL A 131 -3.72 21.11 -13.49
N LYS A 132 -3.89 20.85 -12.19
CA LYS A 132 -5.24 20.77 -11.58
C LYS A 132 -5.64 21.92 -10.66
N ASP A 133 -4.74 22.86 -10.39
CA ASP A 133 -5.04 24.05 -9.58
C ASP A 133 -4.69 25.33 -10.34
N GLY A 134 -5.49 25.71 -11.35
CA GLY A 134 -5.36 27.05 -11.94
C GLY A 134 -5.89 27.23 -13.37
N LEU A 135 -7.08 27.82 -13.46
CA LEU A 135 -7.51 28.80 -14.48
C LEU A 135 -6.98 28.62 -15.92
N ALA A 136 -7.72 27.90 -16.76
CA ALA A 136 -7.52 27.93 -18.21
C ALA A 136 -8.02 29.27 -18.79
N GLY A 137 -7.09 30.07 -19.31
CA GLY A 137 -7.38 31.28 -20.06
C GLY A 137 -6.16 31.73 -20.86
N VAL A 138 -6.33 31.70 -22.19
CA VAL A 138 -5.51 32.29 -23.26
C VAL A 138 -4.44 31.39 -23.89
N GLU A 139 -4.74 31.08 -25.16
CA GLU A 139 -3.95 30.42 -26.17
C GLU A 139 -2.77 31.29 -26.63
N GLU A 140 -1.62 30.69 -26.96
CA GLU A 140 -0.69 31.30 -27.92
C GLU A 140 -0.07 30.22 -28.82
N GLN A 141 -0.23 30.42 -30.12
CA GLN A 141 0.37 29.65 -31.20
C GLN A 141 1.87 29.99 -31.29
N GLY A 142 2.72 28.97 -31.39
CA GLY A 142 4.15 29.17 -31.62
C GLY A 142 4.81 27.93 -32.21
N GLN A 143 4.92 27.91 -33.53
CA GLN A 143 5.55 26.88 -34.35
C GLN A 143 7.08 27.06 -34.35
N THR A 144 7.87 26.01 -34.10
CA THR A 144 9.24 25.91 -34.64
C THR A 144 9.76 24.47 -34.65
N GLN A 145 10.26 24.07 -35.82
CA GLN A 145 10.95 22.82 -36.12
C GLN A 145 12.39 22.82 -35.57
N GLY A 146 12.94 21.63 -35.27
CA GLY A 146 14.34 21.33 -35.57
C GLY A 146 15.20 20.59 -34.53
N LYS A 147 15.51 19.33 -34.90
CA LYS A 147 16.80 18.61 -34.78
C LYS A 147 17.19 17.77 -33.54
N GLU A 148 17.42 16.49 -33.86
CA GLU A 148 18.57 15.61 -33.54
C GLU A 148 18.72 14.86 -32.21
N GLY A 149 19.13 13.58 -32.36
CA GLY A 149 19.65 12.66 -31.34
C GLY A 149 18.57 11.80 -30.68
N GLU A 150 18.64 10.48 -30.54
CA GLU A 150 19.64 9.44 -30.81
C GLU A 150 18.85 8.12 -30.76
N LYS A 151 19.12 7.18 -31.68
CA LYS A 151 18.41 5.90 -31.73
C LYS A 151 18.91 4.98 -30.61
N GLU A 152 18.17 4.86 -29.51
CA GLU A 152 18.41 3.78 -28.55
C GLU A 152 18.05 2.43 -29.17
N ARG A 153 19.11 1.67 -29.45
CA ARG A 153 19.10 0.31 -29.99
C ARG A 153 19.10 -0.68 -28.82
N LEU A 154 17.95 -1.33 -28.64
CA LEU A 154 17.76 -2.76 -28.34
C LEU A 154 18.80 -3.49 -27.47
N MET A 155 18.37 -4.02 -26.31
CA MET A 155 18.86 -5.32 -25.82
C MET A 155 17.68 -6.25 -25.51
N LEU A 156 17.59 -7.30 -26.32
CA LEU A 156 16.76 -8.48 -26.11
C LEU A 156 17.58 -9.45 -25.25
N TYR A 157 17.07 -9.88 -24.10
CA TYR A 157 17.72 -10.90 -23.27
C TYR A 157 17.34 -12.29 -23.81
N HIS A 158 18.36 -13.11 -24.06
CA HIS A 158 18.22 -14.57 -24.26
C HIS A 158 18.09 -15.27 -22.92
#